data_AF-A0A357IW78-F1
#
_entry.id   AF-A0A357IW78-F1
#
_cell.length_a   1.000
_cell.length_b   1.000
_cell.length_c   1.000
_cell.angle_alpha   90.00
_cell.angle_beta   90.00
_cell.angle_gamma   90.00
#
_symmetry.space_group_name_H-M   'P 1'
#
loop_
_entity.id
_entity.type
_entity.pdbx_description
1 polymer ?
#
loop_
_entity_poly.entity_id
_entity_poly.type
_entity_poly.pdbx_seq_one_letter_code
_entity_poly.pdbx_strand_id
1 'polypeptide(L)'
;LMDFLPEALSLGAVFSHDHKLGLLLAAFIALQNFPEGFNAYREMVLSGEKPRTVLGLFALISLLGPAMALAGHLFFQDMPGITAGIMAFAAGGILYLIFQDIAPQSRLERHWSPTLGSVLGFLLGMMGHVLIG
;
A
#
# COMPACT_ATOMS: atom_id res chain seq x y z
N LEU A 1 3.88 7.01 2.07
CA LEU A 1 2.94 8.16 2.00
C LEU A 1 2.62 8.59 0.57
N MET A 2 3.63 8.73 -0.31
CA MET A 2 3.43 9.12 -1.71
C MET A 2 2.67 8.06 -2.54
N ASP A 3 2.78 6.81 -2.12
CA ASP A 3 2.03 5.62 -2.54
C ASP A 3 0.62 5.53 -1.92
N PHE A 4 0.52 5.73 -0.60
CA PHE A 4 -0.71 5.53 0.17
C PHE A 4 -1.89 6.42 -0.29
N LEU A 5 -1.64 7.69 -0.64
CA LEU A 5 -2.71 8.59 -1.06
C LEU A 5 -3.28 8.21 -2.45
N PRO A 6 -2.45 8.05 -3.52
CA PRO A 6 -2.93 7.54 -4.81
C PRO A 6 -3.62 6.16 -4.74
N GLU A 7 -3.12 5.24 -3.91
CA GLU A 7 -3.72 3.92 -3.72
C GLU A 7 -5.11 4.01 -3.12
N ALA A 8 -5.27 4.75 -2.01
CA ALA A 8 -6.55 4.91 -1.34
C ALA A 8 -7.58 5.61 -2.25
N LEU A 9 -7.14 6.59 -3.03
CA LEU A 9 -7.97 7.32 -3.98
C LEU A 9 -8.43 6.41 -5.14
N SER A 10 -7.52 5.58 -5.66
CA SER A 10 -7.85 4.58 -6.69
C SER A 10 -8.81 3.50 -6.18
N LEU A 11 -8.58 3.02 -4.94
CA LEU A 11 -9.47 2.06 -4.27
C LEU A 11 -10.92 2.59 -4.25
N GLY A 12 -11.09 3.84 -3.81
CA GLY A 12 -12.39 4.50 -3.75
C GLY A 12 -13.09 4.60 -5.10
N ALA A 13 -12.35 4.99 -6.13
CA ALA A 13 -12.87 5.14 -7.49
C ALA A 13 -13.29 3.79 -8.11
N VAL A 14 -12.52 2.73 -7.87
CA VAL A 14 -12.80 1.39 -8.43
C VAL A 14 -13.92 0.67 -7.67
N PHE A 15 -14.06 0.90 -6.36
CA PHE A 15 -15.03 0.19 -5.53
C PHE A 15 -16.48 0.35 -6.02
N SER A 16 -16.85 1.50 -6.60
CA SER A 16 -18.19 1.72 -7.19
C SER A 16 -18.49 0.82 -8.39
N HIS A 17 -17.47 0.59 -9.22
CA HIS A 17 -17.61 -0.13 -10.49
C HIS A 17 -17.42 -1.62 -10.33
N ASP A 18 -16.42 -2.02 -9.56
CA ASP A 18 -16.11 -3.41 -9.28
C ASP A 18 -15.76 -3.58 -7.81
N HIS A 19 -16.78 -3.99 -7.04
CA HIS A 19 -16.66 -4.21 -5.60
C HIS A 19 -15.66 -5.32 -5.27
N LYS A 20 -15.53 -6.34 -6.13
CA LYS A 20 -14.61 -7.45 -5.89
C LYS A 20 -13.17 -7.01 -6.07
N LEU A 21 -12.90 -6.27 -7.15
CA LEU A 21 -11.59 -5.65 -7.41
C LEU A 21 -11.26 -4.65 -6.29
N GLY A 22 -12.22 -3.84 -5.87
CA GLY A 22 -12.06 -2.92 -4.74
C GLY A 22 -11.68 -3.64 -3.44
N LEU A 23 -12.36 -4.73 -3.08
CA LEU A 23 -12.01 -5.53 -1.89
C LEU A 23 -10.62 -6.16 -2.01
N LEU A 24 -10.22 -6.63 -3.20
CA LEU A 24 -8.89 -7.15 -3.45
C LEU A 24 -7.82 -6.07 -3.23
N LEU A 25 -8.01 -4.89 -3.81
CA LEU A 25 -7.09 -3.75 -3.63
C LEU A 25 -7.01 -3.35 -2.16
N ALA A 26 -8.14 -3.25 -1.45
CA ALA A 26 -8.15 -2.93 -0.03
C ALA A 26 -7.32 -3.95 0.78
N ALA A 27 -7.45 -5.24 0.46
CA ALA A 27 -6.66 -6.29 1.10
C ALA A 27 -5.16 -6.16 0.79
N PHE A 28 -4.77 -5.87 -0.46
CA PHE A 28 -3.37 -5.65 -0.84
C PHE A 28 -2.77 -4.40 -0.21
N ILE A 29 -3.50 -3.30 -0.18
CA ILE A 29 -3.10 -2.05 0.49
C ILE A 29 -2.88 -2.32 1.98
N ALA A 30 -3.80 -3.03 2.64
CA ALA A 30 -3.66 -3.37 4.06
C ALA A 30 -2.45 -4.29 4.32
N LEU A 31 -2.24 -5.31 3.46
CA LEU A 31 -1.15 -6.26 3.58
C LEU A 31 0.23 -5.61 3.40
N GLN A 32 0.35 -4.61 2.53
CA GLN A 32 1.60 -3.88 2.28
C GLN A 32 1.86 -2.81 3.33
N ASN A 33 0.84 -1.99 3.63
CA ASN A 33 0.99 -0.87 4.58
C ASN A 33 1.23 -1.34 6.02
N PHE A 34 0.81 -2.55 6.41
CA PHE A 34 1.04 -3.04 7.76
C PHE A 34 2.53 -3.30 8.08
N PRO A 35 3.28 -4.12 7.30
CA PRO A 35 4.73 -4.24 7.44
C PRO A 35 5.49 -2.92 7.30
N GLU A 36 5.13 -2.09 6.33
CA GLU A 36 5.78 -0.79 6.11
C GLU A 36 5.54 0.17 7.27
N GLY A 37 4.30 0.25 7.76
CA GLY A 37 3.95 1.03 8.93
C GLY A 37 4.69 0.55 10.17
N PHE A 38 4.85 -0.77 10.36
CA PHE A 38 5.65 -1.31 11.45
C PHE A 38 7.14 -0.93 11.31
N ASN A 39 7.69 -0.98 10.10
CA ASN A 39 9.07 -0.60 9.84
C ASN A 39 9.31 0.90 10.13
N ALA A 40 8.44 1.76 9.63
CA ALA A 40 8.48 3.21 9.87
C ALA A 40 8.30 3.54 11.36
N TYR A 41 7.40 2.85 12.06
CA TYR A 41 7.23 2.99 13.50
C TYR A 41 8.53 2.63 14.25
N ARG A 42 9.15 1.48 13.90
CA ARG A 42 10.39 1.02 14.54
C ARG A 42 11.52 2.02 14.30
N GLU A 43 11.66 2.53 13.07
CA GLU A 43 12.66 3.52 12.71
C GLU A 43 12.51 4.80 13.53
N MET A 44 11.32 5.40 13.60
CA MET A 44 11.08 6.63 14.36
C MET A 44 11.38 6.45 15.86
N VAL A 45 10.97 5.33 16.45
CA VAL A 45 11.26 5.04 17.86
C VAL A 45 12.77 4.87 18.09
N LEU A 46 13.48 4.20 17.19
CA LEU A 46 14.95 4.06 17.27
C LEU A 46 15.68 5.38 17.06
N SER A 47 15.11 6.32 16.30
CA SER A 47 15.61 7.69 16.13
C SER A 47 15.36 8.60 17.35
N GLY A 48 14.71 8.10 18.41
CA GLY A 48 14.51 8.81 19.67
C GLY A 48 13.10 9.35 19.90
N GLU A 49 12.16 9.10 18.99
CA GLU A 49 10.77 9.50 19.17
C GLU A 49 10.05 8.62 20.21
N LYS A 50 9.13 9.23 20.96
CA LYS A 50 8.35 8.50 21.98
C LYS A 50 7.32 7.60 21.29
N PRO A 51 7.21 6.31 21.65
CA PRO A 51 6.23 5.37 21.08
C PRO A 51 4.80 5.91 20.99
N ARG A 52 4.33 6.59 22.05
CA ARG A 52 2.97 7.16 22.11
C ARG A 52 2.76 8.27 21.09
N THR A 53 3.79 9.09 20.84
CA THR A 53 3.74 10.15 19.82
C THR A 53 3.66 9.56 18.43
N VAL A 54 4.49 8.55 18.14
CA VAL A 54 4.49 7.88 16.83
C VAL A 54 3.15 7.18 16.57
N LEU A 55 2.62 6.44 17.56
CA LEU A 55 1.30 5.81 17.44
C LEU A 55 0.17 6.83 17.24
N GLY A 56 0.21 7.95 17.95
CA GLY A 56 -0.76 9.04 17.77
C GLY A 56 -0.71 9.66 16.37
N LEU A 57 0.50 9.87 15.84
CA LEU A 57 0.70 10.34 14.47
C LEU A 57 0.17 9.35 13.44
N PHE A 58 0.47 8.06 13.60
CA PHE A 58 0.01 7.02 12.68
C PHE A 58 -1.52 6.86 12.71
N ALA A 59 -2.13 6.98 13.90
CA ALA A 59 -3.58 6.98 14.04
C ALA A 59 -4.24 8.20 13.38
N LEU A 60 -3.58 9.36 13.37
CA LEU A 60 -4.08 10.54 12.66
C LEU A 60 -3.94 10.39 11.14
N ILE A 61 -2.77 9.92 10.67
CA ILE A 61 -2.49 9.73 9.24
C ILE A 61 -3.37 8.63 8.65
N SER A 62 -3.72 7.58 9.41
CA SER A 62 -4.57 6.49 8.91
C SER A 62 -5.96 6.98 8.49
N LEU A 63 -6.45 8.09 9.05
CA LEU A 63 -7.72 8.73 8.65
C LEU A 63 -7.67 9.32 7.23
N LEU A 64 -6.48 9.62 6.71
CA LEU A 64 -6.33 10.07 5.33
C LEU A 64 -6.72 8.99 4.32
N GLY A 65 -6.54 7.70 4.65
CA GLY A 65 -6.92 6.60 3.78
C GLY A 65 -8.42 6.60 3.45
N PRO A 66 -9.31 6.49 4.46
CA PRO A 66 -10.76 6.60 4.25
C PRO A 66 -11.18 7.92 3.61
N ALA A 67 -10.54 9.05 3.96
CA ALA A 67 -10.84 10.33 3.34
C ALA A 67 -10.50 10.36 1.84
N MET A 68 -9.35 9.80 1.44
CA MET A 68 -8.96 9.68 0.04
C MET A 68 -9.81 8.66 -0.72
N ALA A 69 -10.17 7.53 -0.10
CA ALA A 69 -11.09 6.58 -0.70
C ALA A 69 -12.48 7.19 -0.93
N LEU A 70 -12.98 7.98 0.03
CA LEU A 70 -14.23 8.71 -0.17
C LEU A 70 -14.10 9.74 -1.30
N ALA A 71 -12.98 10.49 -1.36
CA ALA A 71 -12.73 11.42 -2.45
C ALA A 71 -12.64 10.71 -3.81
N GLY A 72 -11.96 9.56 -3.88
CA GLY A 72 -11.89 8.70 -5.05
C GLY A 72 -13.26 8.28 -5.55
N HIS A 73 -14.09 7.80 -4.63
CA HIS A 73 -15.48 7.41 -4.90
C HIS A 73 -16.31 8.59 -5.43
N LEU A 74 -16.26 9.75 -4.77
CA LEU A 74 -17.11 10.90 -5.11
C LEU A 74 -16.69 11.61 -6.41
N PHE A 75 -15.39 11.73 -6.66
CA PHE A 75 -14.88 12.57 -7.76
C PHE A 75 -14.40 11.79 -8.98
N PHE A 76 -13.99 10.53 -8.82
CA PHE A 76 -13.28 9.78 -9.87
C PHE A 76 -13.95 8.47 -10.31
N GLN A 77 -15.07 8.08 -9.68
CA GLN A 77 -15.78 6.85 -10.06
C GLN A 77 -16.13 6.79 -11.55
N ASP A 78 -16.64 7.88 -12.14
CA ASP A 78 -17.08 7.92 -13.54
C ASP A 78 -15.95 8.26 -14.54
N MET A 79 -14.69 8.30 -14.07
CA MET A 79 -13.54 8.75 -14.85
C MET A 79 -12.47 7.65 -14.99
N PRO A 80 -12.77 6.52 -15.66
CA PRO A 80 -11.91 5.34 -15.67
C PRO A 80 -10.50 5.61 -16.23
N GLY A 81 -10.36 6.52 -17.20
CA GLY A 81 -9.05 6.91 -17.73
C GLY A 81 -8.17 7.63 -16.71
N ILE A 82 -8.77 8.49 -15.86
CA ILE A 82 -8.04 9.18 -14.80
C ILE A 82 -7.69 8.19 -13.69
N THR A 83 -8.65 7.36 -13.27
CA THR A 83 -8.43 6.32 -12.26
C THR A 83 -7.31 5.37 -12.67
N ALA A 84 -7.28 4.92 -13.92
CA ALA A 84 -6.19 4.10 -14.45
C ALA A 84 -4.84 4.84 -14.42
N GLY A 85 -4.82 6.15 -14.72
CA GLY A 85 -3.61 6.98 -14.60
C GLY A 85 -3.10 7.10 -13.17
N ILE A 86 -3.99 7.29 -12.19
CA ILE A 86 -3.64 7.34 -10.77
C ILE A 86 -3.11 5.98 -10.30
N MET A 87 -3.74 4.88 -10.70
CA MET A 87 -3.28 3.52 -10.40
C MET A 87 -1.90 3.24 -11.00
N ALA A 88 -1.67 3.63 -12.26
CA ALA A 88 -0.37 3.47 -12.92
C ALA A 88 0.73 4.29 -12.22
N PHE A 89 0.40 5.51 -11.80
CA PHE A 89 1.32 6.36 -11.03
C PHE A 89 1.65 5.74 -9.66
N ALA A 90 0.65 5.25 -8.93
CA ALA A 90 0.82 4.57 -7.65
C ALA A 90 1.72 3.33 -7.79
N ALA A 91 1.42 2.47 -8.78
CA ALA A 91 2.20 1.28 -9.07
C ALA A 91 3.66 1.61 -9.42
N GLY A 92 3.89 2.68 -10.20
CA GLY A 92 5.24 3.18 -10.49
C GLY A 92 5.98 3.65 -9.23
N GLY A 93 5.28 4.34 -8.32
CA GLY A 93 5.83 4.78 -7.03
C GLY A 93 6.26 3.61 -6.14
N ILE A 94 5.41 2.59 -6.01
CA ILE A 94 5.72 1.36 -5.23
C ILE A 94 6.91 0.63 -5.86
N LEU A 95 6.93 0.48 -7.19
CA LEU A 95 8.04 -0.17 -7.89
C LEU A 95 9.36 0.56 -7.62
N TYR A 96 9.35 1.89 -7.67
CA TYR A 96 10.50 2.71 -7.34
C TYR A 96 10.96 2.51 -5.89
N LEU A 97 10.05 2.56 -4.92
CA LEU A 97 10.34 2.32 -3.50
C LEU A 97 10.90 0.91 -3.24
N ILE A 98 10.36 -0.10 -3.92
CA ILE A 98 10.87 -1.48 -3.81
C ILE A 98 12.34 -1.54 -4.20
N PHE A 99 12.73 -0.93 -5.32
CA PHE A 99 14.11 -1.01 -5.81
C PHE A 99 15.06 -0.03 -5.13
N GLN A 100 14.58 1.13 -4.71
CA GLN A 100 15.40 2.14 -4.07
C GLN A 100 15.64 1.83 -2.58
N ASP A 101 14.60 1.43 -1.86
CA ASP A 101 14.63 1.35 -0.41
C ASP A 101 14.55 -0.09 0.09
N ILE A 102 13.52 -0.86 -0.34
CA ILE A 102 13.24 -2.18 0.25
C ILE A 102 14.30 -3.22 -0.15
N ALA A 103 14.55 -3.41 -1.45
CA ALA A 103 15.44 -4.44 -1.97
C ALA A 103 16.92 -4.25 -1.56
N PRO A 104 17.48 -3.02 -1.49
CA PRO A 104 18.82 -2.82 -0.97
C PRO A 104 18.94 -3.14 0.53
N GLN A 105 17.93 -2.80 1.33
CA GLN A 105 17.91 -3.02 2.78
C GLN A 105 17.57 -4.47 3.16
N SER A 106 16.92 -5.23 2.28
CA SER A 106 16.51 -6.61 2.55
C SER A 106 17.65 -7.63 2.49
N ARG A 107 18.89 -7.22 2.22
CA ARG A 107 20.05 -8.13 2.20
C ARG A 107 20.38 -8.59 3.62
N LEU A 108 20.00 -9.83 3.93
CA LEU A 108 20.40 -10.50 5.17
C LEU A 108 21.56 -11.45 4.88
N GLU A 109 22.68 -11.31 5.59
CA GLU A 109 23.82 -12.20 5.41
C GLU A 109 23.41 -13.66 5.63
N ARG A 110 23.66 -14.50 4.60
CA ARG A 110 23.43 -15.96 4.61
C ARG A 110 21.98 -16.43 4.85
N HIS A 111 20.96 -15.62 4.55
CA HIS A 111 19.56 -16.03 4.70
C HIS A 111 18.73 -15.79 3.44
N TRP A 112 17.97 -16.81 3.03
CA TRP A 112 17.05 -16.79 1.89
C TRP A 112 15.64 -16.32 2.24
N SER A 113 15.40 -16.02 3.52
CA SER A 113 14.08 -15.60 4.00
C SER A 113 13.53 -14.33 3.33
N PRO A 114 14.34 -13.29 3.00
CA PRO A 114 13.80 -12.10 2.35
C PRO A 114 13.32 -12.40 0.92
N THR A 115 14.12 -13.12 0.14
CA THR A 115 13.78 -13.51 -1.24
C THR A 115 12.60 -14.47 -1.31
N LEU A 116 12.53 -15.47 -0.42
CA LEU A 116 11.37 -16.36 -0.32
C LEU A 116 10.10 -15.60 0.11
N GLY A 117 10.24 -14.64 1.03
CA GLY A 117 9.14 -13.75 1.42
C GLY A 117 8.58 -12.95 0.24
N SER A 118 9.46 -12.33 -0.58
CA SER A 118 9.04 -11.61 -1.79
C SER A 118 8.31 -12.51 -2.79
N VAL A 119 8.81 -13.73 -3.03
CA VAL A 119 8.16 -14.69 -3.94
C VAL A 119 6.81 -15.12 -3.41
N LEU A 120 6.70 -15.43 -2.11
CA LEU A 120 5.43 -15.79 -1.48
C LEU A 120 4.41 -14.65 -1.56
N GLY A 121 4.82 -13.41 -1.28
CA GLY A 121 3.97 -12.23 -1.42
C GLY A 121 3.45 -12.05 -2.85
N PHE A 122 4.32 -12.18 -3.85
CA PHE A 122 3.94 -12.12 -5.26
C PHE A 122 2.93 -13.22 -5.64
N LEU A 123 3.19 -14.47 -5.21
CA LEU A 123 2.29 -15.60 -5.47
C LEU A 123 0.92 -15.40 -4.82
N LEU A 124 0.87 -14.92 -3.57
CA LEU A 124 -0.39 -14.59 -2.90
C LEU A 124 -1.17 -13.51 -3.65
N GLY A 125 -0.49 -12.48 -4.15
CA GLY A 125 -1.10 -11.45 -4.99
C GLY A 125 -1.68 -12.01 -6.28
N MET A 126 -0.90 -12.81 -7.01
CA MET A 126 -1.33 -13.46 -8.25
C MET A 126 -2.51 -14.40 -8.03
N MET A 127 -2.48 -15.22 -6.97
CA MET A 127 -3.59 -16.11 -6.62
C MET A 127 -4.85 -15.32 -6.28
N GLY A 128 -4.71 -14.24 -5.50
CA GLY A 128 -5.81 -13.33 -5.20
C GLY A 128 -6.46 -12.77 -6.46
N HIS A 129 -5.67 -12.30 -7.41
CA HIS A 129 -6.20 -11.78 -8.69
C HIS A 129 -6.94 -12.87 -9.49
N VAL A 130 -6.32 -14.04 -9.70
CA VAL A 130 -6.89 -15.15 -10.48
C VAL A 130 -8.19 -15.68 -9.87
N LEU A 131 -8.31 -15.69 -8.54
CA LEU A 131 -9.53 -16.15 -7.86
C LEU A 131 -10.74 -15.24 -8.06
N ILE A 132 -10.50 -13.97 -8.42
CA ILE A 132 -11.53 -12.93 -8.39
C ILE A 132 -11.95 -12.53 -9.82
N GLY A 133 -11.07 -12.70 -10.80
CA GLY A 133 -11.33 -12.46 -12.23
C GLY A 133 -10.20 -11.71 -12.90
#